data_AF-A0A9E1SYY9-F1
#
_entry.id   AF-A0A9E1SYY9-F1
#
_cell.length_a   1.000
_cell.length_b   1.000
_cell.length_c   1.000
_cell.angle_alpha   90.00
_cell.angle_beta   90.00
_cell.angle_gamma   90.00
#
_symmetry.space_group_name_H-M   'P 1'
#
loop_
_entity.id
_entity.type
_entity.pdbx_description
1 polymer ?
#
loop_
_entity_poly.entity_id
_entity_poly.type
_entity_poly.pdbx_seq_one_letter_code
_entity_poly.pdbx_strand_id
1 'polypeptide(L)' 'GRFCVVGGGLPLFVDSQIVGGIGCSSGSSDQDIVVAQAGIDALI' A
#
# COMPACT_ATOMS: atom_id res chain seq x y z
N GLY A 1 -3.23 0.78 -17.17
CA GLY A 1 -4.63 0.35 -17.10
C GLY A 1 -4.92 -0.31 -15.77
N ARG A 2 -4.36 -1.51 -15.56
CA ARG A 2 -4.47 -2.24 -14.28
C ARG A 2 -3.17 -2.27 -13.46
N PHE A 3 -2.03 -2.11 -14.14
CA PHE A 3 -0.70 -1.99 -13.52
C PHE A 3 -0.27 -0.52 -13.50
N CYS A 4 0.35 -0.10 -12.41
CA CYS A 4 0.90 1.24 -12.20
C CYS A 4 2.33 1.11 -11.65
N VAL A 5 3.27 1.88 -12.20
CA VAL A 5 4.70 1.88 -11.78
C VAL A 5 5.01 2.98 -10.75
N VAL A 6 4.04 3.86 -10.48
CA VAL A 6 4.18 4.94 -9.50
C VAL A 6 4.05 4.36 -8.08
N GLY A 7 4.87 4.84 -7.15
CA GLY A 7 4.81 4.43 -5.75
C GLY A 7 3.49 4.82 -5.07
N GLY A 8 3.16 4.14 -3.97
CA GLY A 8 1.91 4.33 -3.22
C GLY A 8 1.13 3.03 -2.96
N GLY A 9 1.52 1.93 -3.61
CA GLY A 9 0.98 0.59 -3.36
C GLY A 9 1.90 -0.27 -2.48
N LEU A 10 1.32 -0.97 -1.50
CA LEU A 10 2.02 -1.87 -0.59
C LEU A 10 1.34 -3.25 -0.53
N PRO A 11 2.11 -4.35 -0.48
CA PRO A 11 1.57 -5.69 -0.27
C PRO A 11 1.10 -5.88 1.18
N LEU A 12 0.01 -6.62 1.39
CA LEU A 12 -0.46 -7.00 2.72
C LEU A 12 -0.04 -8.44 3.02
N PHE A 13 0.66 -8.63 4.14
CA PHE A 13 1.12 -9.93 4.62
C PHE A 13 0.35 -10.38 5.87
N VAL A 14 -0.05 -11.66 5.91
CA VAL A 14 -0.53 -12.36 7.10
C VAL A 14 0.20 -13.69 7.16
N ASP A 15 0.82 -14.02 8.29
CA ASP A 15 1.62 -15.25 8.47
C ASP A 15 2.67 -15.47 7.36
N SER A 16 3.35 -14.39 6.95
CA SER A 16 4.33 -14.37 5.84
C SER A 16 3.76 -14.69 4.45
N GLN A 17 2.43 -14.74 4.29
CA GLN A 17 1.75 -14.93 3.01
C GLN A 17 1.13 -13.62 2.52
N ILE A 18 1.24 -13.35 1.22
CA ILE A 18 0.55 -12.21 0.59
C ILE A 18 -0.93 -12.53 0.46
N VAL A 19 -1.78 -11.71 1.09
CA VAL A 19 -3.25 -11.87 1.06
C VAL A 19 -3.94 -10.79 0.23
N GLY A 20 -3.21 -9.75 -0.19
CA GLY A 20 -3.74 -8.65 -1.00
C GLY A 20 -2.76 -7.49 -1.11
N GLY A 21 -3.29 -6.31 -1.43
CA GLY A 21 -2.54 -5.07 -1.46
C GLY A 21 -3.42 -3.87 -1.16
N ILE A 22 -2.79 -2.82 -0.63
CA ILE A 22 -3.40 -1.51 -0.38
C ILE A 22 -2.70 -0.48 -1.26
N GLY A 23 -3.42 0.55 -1.70
CA GLY A 23 -2.84 1.63 -2.47
C GLY A 23 -3.50 2.97 -2.16
N CYS A 24 -2.70 4.02 -2.08
CA CYS A 24 -3.14 5.41 -2.05
C CYS A 24 -2.59 6.13 -3.28
N SER A 25 -3.31 7.13 -3.79
CA SER A 25 -2.83 7.97 -4.88
C SER A 25 -3.45 9.36 -4.77
N SER A 26 -2.63 10.34 -4.39
CA SER A 26 -2.99 11.76 -4.42
C SER A 26 -1.77 12.66 -4.25
N GLY A 27 -0.87 12.33 -3.32
CA GLY A 27 0.27 13.17 -2.94
C GLY A 27 1.53 12.88 -3.75
N SER A 28 2.70 13.18 -3.16
CA SER A 28 3.95 12.57 -3.64
C SER A 28 3.93 11.06 -3.36
N SER A 29 4.72 10.28 -4.11
CA SER A 29 4.80 8.84 -3.89
C SER A 29 5.17 8.48 -2.44
N ASP A 30 6.00 9.28 -1.78
CA ASP A 30 6.35 9.07 -0.36
C ASP A 30 5.15 9.32 0.56
N GLN A 31 4.35 10.36 0.30
CA GLN A 31 3.12 10.63 1.07
C GLN A 31 2.10 9.51 0.88
N ASP A 32 1.94 9.03 -0.36
CA ASP A 32 1.02 7.94 -0.68
C ASP A 32 1.44 6.64 0.02
N ILE A 33 2.75 6.34 0.09
CA ILE A 33 3.30 5.20 0.84
C ILE A 33 3.01 5.34 2.34
N VAL A 34 3.20 6.53 2.92
CA VAL A 34 2.90 6.77 4.35
C VAL A 34 1.43 6.51 4.67
N VAL A 35 0.52 6.99 3.82
CA VAL A 35 -0.93 6.74 4.00
C VAL A 35 -1.26 5.26 3.83
N ALA A 36 -0.70 4.60 2.81
CA ALA A 36 -0.90 3.17 2.59
C ALA A 36 -0.40 2.33 3.78
N GLN A 37 0.77 2.69 4.35
CA GLN A 37 1.33 2.01 5.52
C GLN A 37 0.45 2.22 6.77
N ALA A 38 -0.03 3.44 7.01
CA ALA A 38 -0.94 3.71 8.13
C ALA A 38 -2.24 2.89 8.07
N GLY A 39 -2.72 2.59 6.85
CA GLY A 39 -3.86 1.69 6.65
C GLY A 39 -3.54 0.23 7.00
N ILE A 40 -2.32 -0.24 6.73
CA ILE A 40 -1.85 -1.57 7.18
C ILE A 40 -1.76 -1.58 8.71
N ASP A 41 -1.11 -0.58 9.31
CA ASP A 41 -0.90 -0.49 10.75
C ASP A 41 -2.21 -0.44 11.56
N ALA A 42 -3.32 0.00 10.96
CA ALA A 42 -4.63 0.01 11.60
C ALA A 42 -5.33 -1.38 11.62
N LEU A 43 -4.82 -2.37 10.88
CA LEU A 43 -5.39 -3.72 10.76
C LEU A 43 -4.65 -4.77 11.60
N ILE A 44 -3.45 -4.47 12.07
CA ILE A 44 -2.54 -5.34 12.87
C ILE A 44 -2.36 -4.79 14.27
#